data_AF-A0A7V9C3Z0-F1
#
_entry.id   AF-A0A7V9C3Z0-F1
#
_cell.length_a   1.000
_cell.length_b   1.000
_cell.length_c   1.000
_cell.angle_alpha   90.00
_cell.angle_beta   90.00
_cell.angle_gamma   90.00
#
_symmetry.space_group_name_H-M   'P 1'
#
loop_
_entity.id
_entity.type
_entity.pdbx_description
1 polymer ?
#
loop_
_entity_poly.entity_id
_entity_poly.type
_entity_poly.pdbx_seq_one_letter_code
_entity_poly.pdbx_strand_id
1 'polypeptide(L)'
;MREMLAGPLTSLAFCWRVERRDGAGFGMTSHDATLAIGGVDYSAEPGMLPAAIERGLGIKESDGETMARTFAVNPTCPAMIC
;
A
#
# COMPACT_ATOMS: atom_id res chain seq x y z
N MET A 1 -12.94 15.89 -2.42
CA MET A 1 -12.05 15.05 -3.26
C MET A 1 -11.99 15.52 -4.70
N ARG A 2 -13.10 15.68 -5.43
CA ARG A 2 -13.09 16.12 -6.85
C ARG A 2 -12.38 17.46 -7.07
N GLU A 3 -12.56 18.42 -6.17
CA GLU A 3 -11.90 19.74 -6.26
C GLU A 3 -10.37 19.65 -6.13
N MET A 4 -9.87 18.85 -5.18
CA MET A 4 -8.43 18.58 -4.99
C MET A 4 -7.79 17.89 -6.22
N LEU A 5 -8.58 17.11 -6.98
CA LEU A 5 -8.13 16.45 -8.21
C LEU A 5 -8.25 17.36 -9.44
N ALA A 6 -9.08 18.40 -9.38
CA ALA A 6 -9.30 19.33 -10.49
C ALA A 6 -8.31 20.51 -10.49
N GLY A 7 -7.59 20.72 -9.38
CA GLY A 7 -6.55 21.74 -9.28
C GLY A 7 -5.32 21.41 -10.13
N PRO A 8 -4.50 22.42 -10.48
CA PRO A 8 -3.29 22.22 -11.30
C PRO A 8 -2.17 21.46 -10.58
N LEU A 9 -2.26 21.31 -9.25
CA LEU A 9 -1.33 20.56 -8.43
C LEU A 9 -2.12 19.76 -7.38
N THR A 10 -1.76 18.49 -7.22
CA THR A 10 -2.35 17.60 -6.24
C THR A 10 -1.26 16.69 -5.65
N SER A 11 -1.45 16.26 -4.40
CA SER A 11 -0.54 15.34 -3.72
C SER A 11 -1.35 14.15 -3.25
N LEU A 12 -1.05 12.98 -3.80
CA LEU A 12 -1.70 11.72 -3.47
C LEU A 12 -0.64 10.71 -3.05
N ALA A 13 -0.92 9.98 -1.97
CA ALA A 13 -0.17 8.81 -1.57
C ALA A 13 -1.14 7.63 -1.47
N PHE A 14 -0.72 6.48 -2.00
CA PHE A 14 -1.46 5.24 -1.82
C PHE A 14 -1.14 4.65 -0.45
N CYS A 15 -2.15 4.05 0.18
CA CYS A 15 -2.03 3.34 1.44
C CYS A 15 -2.65 1.95 1.26
N TRP A 16 -1.82 0.92 1.40
CA TRP A 16 -2.23 -0.48 1.25
C TRP A 16 -2.21 -1.17 2.61
N ARG A 17 -3.21 -2.00 2.87
CA ARG A 17 -3.32 -2.83 4.08
C ARG A 17 -3.50 -4.27 3.65
N VAL A 18 -2.62 -5.14 4.13
CA VAL A 18 -2.73 -6.58 3.93
C VAL A 18 -3.12 -7.19 5.26
N GLU A 19 -4.19 -7.96 5.27
CA GLU A 19 -4.68 -8.67 6.45
C GLU A 19 -4.74 -10.16 6.18
N ARG A 20 -4.09 -10.93 7.04
CA ARG A 20 -4.19 -12.38 7.06
C ARG A 20 -5.41 -12.79 7.85
N ARG A 21 -5.91 -13.99 7.55
CA ARG A 21 -7.07 -14.58 8.24
C ARG A 21 -6.84 -14.77 9.75
N ASP A 22 -5.59 -14.89 10.19
CA ASP A 22 -5.20 -15.01 11.59
C ASP A 22 -5.15 -13.66 12.33
N GLY A 23 -5.52 -12.56 11.68
CA GLY A 23 -5.54 -11.21 12.26
C GLY A 23 -4.19 -10.50 12.21
N ALA A 24 -3.12 -11.15 11.71
CA ALA A 24 -1.86 -10.46 11.44
C ALA A 24 -1.99 -9.61 10.16
N GLY A 25 -1.39 -8.43 10.16
CA GLY A 25 -1.41 -7.56 8.98
C GLY A 25 -0.36 -6.46 9.06
N PHE A 26 -0.20 -5.73 7.96
CA PHE A 26 0.71 -4.59 7.88
C PHE A 26 0.19 -3.53 6.91
N GLY A 27 0.56 -2.29 7.18
CA GLY A 27 0.28 -1.13 6.34
C GLY A 27 1.52 -0.70 5.55
N MET A 28 1.33 -0.34 4.29
CA MET A 28 2.37 0.22 3.42
C MET A 28 1.89 1.52 2.79
N THR A 29 2.79 2.47 2.57
CA THR A 29 2.46 3.70 1.84
C THR A 29 3.48 4.02 0.74
N SER A 30 3.01 4.69 -0.31
CA SER A 30 3.89 5.31 -1.33
C SER A 30 4.42 6.67 -0.90
N HIS A 31 4.05 7.15 0.29
CA HIS A 31 4.64 8.35 0.88
C HIS A 31 6.07 8.05 1.33
N ASP A 32 6.89 9.09 1.43
CA ASP A 32 8.25 9.01 1.97
C ASP A 32 8.29 8.97 3.52
N ALA A 33 7.14 8.90 4.18
CA ALA A 33 7.00 8.94 5.63
C ALA A 33 5.94 7.95 6.10
N THR A 34 6.08 7.50 7.35
CA THR A 34 5.06 6.68 7.99
C THR A 34 3.79 7.50 8.24
N LEU A 35 2.64 6.96 7.86
CA LEU A 35 1.33 7.62 8.03
C LEU A 35 0.44 6.81 8.97
N ALA A 36 -0.18 7.46 9.96
CA ALA A 36 -1.17 6.85 10.84
C ALA A 36 -2.58 7.18 10.35
N ILE A 37 -3.32 6.17 9.88
CA ILE A 37 -4.67 6.34 9.32
C ILE A 37 -5.59 5.26 9.87
N GLY A 38 -6.72 5.66 10.47
CA GLY A 38 -7.73 4.70 10.95
C GLY A 38 -7.21 3.71 11.99
N GLY A 39 -6.23 4.10 12.81
CA GLY A 39 -5.61 3.24 13.82
C GLY A 39 -4.58 2.24 13.28
N VAL A 40 -4.15 2.38 12.03
CA VAL A 40 -3.10 1.57 11.40
C VAL A 40 -1.94 2.48 11.01
N ASP A 41 -0.72 2.04 11.32
CA ASP A 41 0.51 2.67 10.84
C ASP A 41 0.90 2.07 9.48
N TYR A 42 1.08 2.94 8.49
CA TYR A 42 1.50 2.60 7.14
C TYR A 42 2.97 2.97 6.97
N SER A 43 3.84 1.97 6.84
CA SER A 43 5.28 2.16 6.67
C SER A 43 5.62 2.59 5.24
N ALA A 44 6.56 3.54 5.10
CA ALA A 44 7.14 3.94 3.81
C ALA A 44 8.11 2.88 3.25
N GLU A 45 8.61 1.96 4.07
CA GLU A 45 9.51 0.88 3.69
C GLU A 45 8.81 -0.48 3.72
N PRO A 46 9.08 -1.41 2.78
CA PRO A 46 10.01 -1.30 1.64
C PRO A 46 9.52 -0.39 0.49
N GLY A 47 8.34 0.23 0.65
CA GLY A 47 7.68 1.02 -0.37
C GLY A 47 7.07 0.11 -1.44
N MET A 48 5.81 0.35 -1.80
CA MET A 48 5.19 -0.25 -2.99
C MET A 48 5.20 0.78 -4.09
N LEU A 49 5.89 0.49 -5.19
CA LEU A 49 5.75 1.29 -6.39
C LEU A 49 4.49 0.81 -7.12
N PRO A 50 3.51 1.69 -7.40
CA PRO A 50 2.37 1.31 -8.21
C PRO A 50 2.89 1.00 -9.62
N ALA A 51 2.92 -0.28 -10.01
CA ALA A 51 3.00 -0.62 -11.42
C ALA A 51 1.58 -0.58 -12.01
N ALA A 52 1.52 -0.36 -13.32
CA ALA A 52 0.32 0.12 -13.99
C ALA A 52 -0.93 -0.72 -13.65
N ILE A 53 -1.92 -0.08 -13.03
CA ILE A 53 -3.23 -0.71 -12.79
C ILE A 53 -3.98 -0.72 -14.12
N GLU A 54 -3.99 -1.85 -14.81
CA GLU A 54 -4.77 -2.01 -16.04
C GLU A 54 -6.25 -2.22 -15.73
N ARG A 55 -7.11 -1.41 -16.38
CA ARG A 55 -8.58 -1.55 -16.31
C ARG A 55 -9.09 -2.21 -17.57
N GLY A 56 -9.49 -3.49 -17.48
CA GLY A 56 -10.17 -4.22 -18.55
C GLY A 56 -11.69 -4.21 -18.37
N LEU A 57 -12.44 -3.99 -19.45
CA LEU A 57 -13.90 -4.23 -19.48
C LEU A 57 -14.16 -5.71 -19.71
N GLY A 58 -13.97 -6.50 -18.65
CA GLY A 58 -14.23 -7.94 -18.63
C GLY A 58 -13.87 -8.49 -17.26
N ILE A 59 -14.48 -9.61 -16.88
CA ILE A 59 -14.07 -10.44 -15.72
C ILE A 59 -12.71 -11.10 -15.98
N LYS A 60 -11.69 -10.30 -16.26
CA LYS A 60 -10.30 -10.71 -16.28
C LYS A 60 -9.66 -10.23 -15.00
N GLU A 61 -8.89 -11.11 -14.37
CA GLU A 61 -7.97 -10.74 -13.30
C GLU A 61 -7.07 -9.62 -13.83
N SER A 62 -6.92 -8.54 -13.06
CA SER A 62 -6.02 -7.45 -13.42
C SER A 62 -4.64 -7.84 -12.90
N ASP A 63 -3.73 -8.11 -13.83
CA ASP A 63 -2.34 -8.46 -13.55
C ASP A 63 -1.52 -7.20 -13.20
N GLY A 64 -1.96 -6.48 -12.17
CA GLY A 64 -1.21 -5.35 -11.64
C GLY A 64 0.11 -5.86 -11.05
N GLU A 65 1.16 -5.89 -11.87
CA GLU A 65 2.50 -6.21 -11.38
C GLU A 65 2.82 -5.23 -10.25
N THR A 66 3.31 -5.73 -9.12
CA THR A 66 3.68 -4.88 -8.00
C THR A 66 5.08 -5.26 -7.54
N MET A 67 5.99 -4.29 -7.61
CA MET A 67 7.36 -4.47 -7.17
C MET A 67 7.47 -4.07 -5.70
N ALA A 68 7.58 -5.07 -4.83
CA ALA A 68 7.91 -4.91 -3.42
C ALA A 68 9.34 -5.42 -3.19
N ARG A 69 10.14 -4.74 -2.35
CA ARG A 69 11.36 -5.39 -1.82
C ARG A 69 10.93 -6.42 -0.78
N THR A 70 11.57 -7.60 -0.77
CA THR A 70 11.21 -8.73 0.11
C THR A 70 11.00 -8.29 1.55
N PHE A 71 9.83 -8.61 2.10
CA PHE A 71 9.48 -8.39 3.49
C PHE A 71 9.54 -9.74 4.23
N ALA A 72 10.41 -9.86 5.24
CA ALA A 72 10.45 -11.04 6.09
C ALA A 72 9.37 -10.94 7.18
N VAL A 73 8.24 -11.63 7.01
CA VAL A 73 7.22 -11.78 8.08
C VAL A 73 7.65 -12.85 9.07
N ASN A 74 8.14 -12.46 10.25
CA ASN A 74 8.32 -13.41 11.35
C ASN A 74 6.95 -13.67 12.02
N PRO A 75 6.46 -14.93 12.09
CA PRO A 75 5.14 -15.27 12.64
C PRO A 75 4.99 -15.02 14.16
N THR A 76 6.05 -14.59 14.85
CA THR A 76 6.04 -14.31 16.29
C THR A 76 6.40 -12.86 16.66
N CYS A 77 6.66 -11.97 15.69
CA CYS A 77 7.16 -10.63 16.00
C CYS A 77 6.09 -9.54 15.71
N PRO A 78 5.68 -8.72 16.71
CA PRO A 78 4.65 -7.71 16.51
C PRO A 78 5.12 -6.44 15.78
N ALA A 79 6.43 -6.23 15.60
CA ALA A 79 6.98 -5.08 14.87
C ALA A 79 8.50 -5.20 14.71
N MET A 80 9.00 -6.07 13.82
CA MET A 80 10.41 -5.96 13.41
C MET A 80 10.51 -6.11 11.89
N ILE A 81 10.71 -4.96 11.27
CA ILE A 81 11.06 -4.75 9.87
C ILE A 81 12.58 -4.91 9.80
N CYS A 82 13.06 -5.89 9.02
CA CYS A 82 14.44 -5.97 8.55
C CYS A 82 14.39 -6.05 7.03
#